data_AF-A0A1T4XW00-F1
#
_entry.id   AF-A0A1T4XW00-F1
#
_cell.length_a   1.000
_cell.length_b   1.000
_cell.length_c   1.000
_cell.angle_alpha   90.00
_cell.angle_beta   90.00
_cell.angle_gamma   90.00
#
_symmetry.space_group_name_H-M   'P 1'
#
loop_
_entity.id
_entity.type
_entity.pdbx_description
1 polymer ?
#
loop_
_entity_poly.entity_id
_entity_poly.type
_entity_poly.pdbx_seq_one_letter_code
_entity_poly.pdbx_strand_id
1 'polypeptide(L)'
;MNLVALTGAGISKASGIPTFNEMGNLREKLSRSFFENSPEEFYKILIEMKEKIERAEPNPAHIALAKYNIPIITMNIDGLHKKAGSKNVIEIHGNLEFVKCPKCNKLYDFDIVKKTIYCNDCKTLFQPNVVLYGDTIPLFFNAIDLIGSADELLVVGTSFYTSTATELVNRAKFAGINVTIINDKAEENVPKFLQSVFK
;
A
#
# COMPACT_ATOMS: atom_id res chain seq x y z
N MET A 1 -18.26 -1.46 -18.06
CA MET A 1 -17.25 -0.49 -17.64
C MET A 1 -16.30 -1.19 -16.69
N ASN A 2 -15.04 -1.26 -17.07
CA ASN A 2 -13.97 -1.85 -16.29
C ASN A 2 -13.33 -0.74 -15.44
N LEU A 3 -13.57 -0.79 -14.13
CA LEU A 3 -13.04 0.18 -13.17
C LEU A 3 -11.87 -0.46 -12.42
N VAL A 4 -10.74 0.25 -12.31
CA VAL A 4 -9.61 -0.11 -11.44
C VAL A 4 -9.41 0.99 -10.41
N ALA A 5 -9.05 0.63 -9.17
CA ALA A 5 -8.77 1.60 -8.12
C ALA A 5 -7.26 1.73 -7.85
N LEU A 6 -6.77 2.97 -7.75
CA LEU A 6 -5.45 3.30 -7.21
C LEU A 6 -5.61 3.98 -5.85
N THR A 7 -5.12 3.36 -4.78
CA THR A 7 -5.35 3.86 -3.42
C THR A 7 -4.07 4.25 -2.70
N GLY A 8 -4.12 5.34 -1.93
CA GLY A 8 -3.07 5.79 -1.02
C GLY A 8 -3.55 5.93 0.43
N ALA A 9 -2.68 6.44 1.30
CA ALA A 9 -2.90 6.42 2.76
C ALA A 9 -4.19 7.13 3.21
N GLY A 10 -4.69 8.09 2.44
CA GLY A 10 -5.92 8.82 2.75
C GLY A 10 -7.16 7.93 2.82
N ILE A 11 -7.19 6.79 2.10
CA ILE A 11 -8.31 5.84 2.19
C ILE A 11 -8.41 5.20 3.58
N SER A 12 -7.28 5.05 4.28
CA SER A 12 -7.17 4.40 5.59
C SER A 12 -7.31 5.38 6.76
N LYS A 13 -7.48 6.67 6.49
CA LYS A 13 -7.62 7.70 7.54
C LYS A 13 -8.82 7.47 8.45
N ALA A 14 -9.97 7.13 7.89
CA ALA A 14 -11.18 6.79 8.65
C ALA A 14 -11.06 5.46 9.43
N SER A 15 -10.01 4.67 9.16
CA SER A 15 -9.66 3.46 9.91
C SER A 15 -8.65 3.73 11.04
N GLY A 16 -8.31 5.00 11.30
CA GLY A 16 -7.38 5.39 12.37
C GLY A 16 -5.90 5.28 11.99
N ILE A 17 -5.58 5.01 10.72
CA ILE A 17 -4.20 4.96 10.23
C ILE A 17 -3.79 6.38 9.78
N PRO A 18 -2.78 7.00 10.39
CA PRO A 18 -2.33 8.33 10.01
C PRO A 18 -1.68 8.32 8.62
N THR A 19 -1.80 9.44 7.91
CA THR A 19 -1.12 9.66 6.63
C THR A 19 0.33 10.10 6.85
N PHE A 20 1.20 9.89 5.86
CA PHE A 20 2.61 10.31 5.96
C PHE A 20 2.81 11.81 6.23
N ASN A 21 1.88 12.67 5.79
CA ASN A 21 1.95 14.10 6.06
C ASN A 21 1.76 14.43 7.55
N GLU A 22 1.10 13.53 8.29
CA GLU A 22 0.84 13.65 9.73
C GLU A 22 1.97 13.02 10.57
N MET A 23 2.99 12.41 9.93
CA MET A 23 4.03 11.60 10.61
C MET A 23 5.44 12.20 10.58
N GLY A 24 5.59 13.51 10.31
CA GLY A 24 6.86 14.23 10.47
C GLY A 24 8.03 13.66 9.65
N ASN A 25 9.15 13.34 10.32
CA ASN A 25 10.39 12.82 9.70
C ASN A 25 10.34 11.32 9.36
N LEU A 26 9.19 10.66 9.50
CA LEU A 26 9.07 9.22 9.22
C LEU A 26 9.56 8.82 7.83
N ARG A 27 9.42 9.70 6.82
CA ARG A 27 9.87 9.44 5.45
C ARG A 27 11.37 9.19 5.36
N GLU A 28 12.18 9.97 6.05
CA GLU A 28 13.64 9.81 6.06
C GLU A 28 14.01 8.45 6.66
N LYS A 29 13.26 8.02 7.69
CA LYS A 29 13.45 6.74 8.36
C LYS A 29 12.93 5.53 7.56
N LEU A 30 12.12 5.75 6.53
CA LEU A 30 11.63 4.71 5.61
C LEU A 30 12.41 4.71 4.28
N SER A 31 13.71 5.04 4.33
CA SER A 31 14.61 5.00 3.19
C SER A 31 15.53 3.78 3.22
N ARG A 32 15.98 3.35 2.03
CA ARG A 32 16.96 2.27 1.88
C ARG A 32 18.24 2.56 2.66
N SER A 33 18.74 3.79 2.55
CA SER A 33 19.94 4.23 3.25
C SER A 33 19.76 4.20 4.77
N PHE A 34 18.60 4.60 5.31
CA PHE A 34 18.36 4.51 6.75
C PHE A 34 18.32 3.07 7.25
N PHE A 35 17.66 2.17 6.51
CA PHE A 35 17.63 0.74 6.85
C PHE A 35 19.04 0.12 6.86
N GLU A 36 19.89 0.47 5.88
CA GLU A 36 21.26 -0.06 5.80
C GLU A 36 22.16 0.45 6.93
N ASN A 37 21.98 1.71 7.34
CA ASN A 37 22.81 2.33 8.39
C ASN A 37 22.30 2.04 9.82
N SER A 38 20.99 1.89 10.00
CA SER A 38 20.33 1.78 11.32
C SER A 38 19.21 0.72 11.33
N PRO A 39 19.51 -0.56 11.04
CA PRO A 39 18.48 -1.59 10.86
C PRO A 39 17.66 -1.87 12.12
N GLU A 40 18.25 -1.79 13.32
CA GLU A 40 17.52 -1.97 14.59
C GLU A 40 16.48 -0.87 14.80
N GLU A 41 16.84 0.40 14.54
CA GLU A 41 15.90 1.51 14.68
C GLU A 41 14.81 1.44 13.61
N PHE A 42 15.18 1.10 12.38
CA PHE A 42 14.24 0.87 11.30
C PHE A 42 13.19 -0.19 11.65
N TYR A 43 13.60 -1.35 12.19
CA TYR A 43 12.66 -2.40 12.57
C TYR A 43 11.77 -2.03 13.76
N LYS A 44 12.26 -1.24 14.72
CA LYS A 44 11.41 -0.69 15.79
C LYS A 44 10.26 0.14 15.23
N ILE A 45 10.54 0.97 14.24
CA ILE A 45 9.52 1.80 13.57
C ILE A 45 8.49 0.92 12.85
N LEU A 46 8.93 -0.09 12.09
CA LEU A 46 8.00 -0.98 11.40
C LEU A 46 7.15 -1.81 12.38
N ILE A 47 7.70 -2.21 13.52
CA ILE A 47 6.95 -2.88 14.59
C ILE A 47 5.85 -1.95 15.13
N GLU A 48 6.19 -0.71 15.49
CA GLU A 48 5.20 0.28 15.95
C GLU A 48 4.11 0.56 14.91
N MET A 49 4.48 0.57 13.61
CA MET A 49 3.52 0.71 12.52
C MET A 49 2.59 -0.51 12.44
N LYS A 50 3.14 -1.72 12.50
CA LYS A 50 2.36 -2.97 12.47
C LYS A 50 1.36 -3.04 13.62
N GLU A 51 1.78 -2.69 14.84
CA GLU A 51 0.89 -2.68 16.01
C GLU A 51 -0.30 -1.72 15.87
N LYS A 52 -0.10 -0.56 15.20
CA LYS A 52 -1.19 0.37 14.88
C LYS A 52 -2.13 -0.20 13.82
N ILE A 53 -1.56 -0.79 12.77
CA ILE A 53 -2.30 -1.42 11.67
C ILE A 53 -3.15 -2.60 12.15
N GLU A 54 -2.63 -3.44 13.04
CA GLU A 54 -3.34 -4.63 13.56
C GLU A 54 -4.64 -4.27 14.31
N ARG A 55 -4.70 -3.06 14.88
CA ARG A 55 -5.90 -2.54 15.56
C ARG A 55 -6.90 -1.87 14.62
N ALA A 56 -6.51 -1.60 13.37
CA ALA A 56 -7.35 -0.93 12.41
C ALA A 56 -8.33 -1.90 11.75
N GLU A 57 -9.55 -1.43 11.51
CA GLU A 57 -10.59 -2.17 10.78
C GLU A 57 -10.88 -1.51 9.43
N PRO A 58 -11.24 -2.29 8.39
CA PRO A 58 -11.64 -1.71 7.11
C PRO A 58 -12.83 -0.77 7.28
N ASN A 59 -12.73 0.44 6.73
CA ASN A 59 -13.82 1.40 6.71
C ASN A 59 -14.75 1.16 5.49
N PRO A 60 -15.89 1.89 5.39
CA PRO A 60 -16.83 1.72 4.29
C PRO A 60 -16.25 1.85 2.87
N ALA A 61 -15.17 2.60 2.65
CA ALA A 61 -14.53 2.68 1.33
C ALA A 61 -13.92 1.33 0.92
N HIS A 62 -13.17 0.70 1.83
CA HIS A 62 -12.58 -0.62 1.61
C HIS A 62 -13.67 -1.67 1.39
N ILE A 63 -14.71 -1.65 2.23
CA ILE A 63 -15.85 -2.57 2.15
C ILE A 63 -16.57 -2.41 0.80
N ALA A 64 -16.77 -1.18 0.33
CA ALA A 64 -17.41 -0.94 -0.95
C ALA A 64 -16.56 -1.45 -2.12
N LEU A 65 -15.25 -1.16 -2.14
CA LEU A 65 -14.35 -1.69 -3.18
C LEU A 65 -14.36 -3.22 -3.22
N ALA A 66 -14.33 -3.87 -2.05
CA ALA A 66 -14.42 -5.33 -1.92
C ALA A 66 -15.78 -5.86 -2.43
N LYS A 67 -16.88 -5.22 -2.02
CA LYS A 67 -18.26 -5.61 -2.41
C LYS A 67 -18.47 -5.58 -3.92
N TYR A 68 -17.97 -4.55 -4.60
CA TYR A 68 -18.07 -4.43 -6.07
C TYR A 68 -16.94 -5.19 -6.80
N ASN A 69 -16.08 -5.91 -6.07
CA ASN A 69 -14.97 -6.70 -6.62
C ASN A 69 -14.05 -5.88 -7.54
N ILE A 70 -13.80 -4.62 -7.16
CA ILE A 70 -12.93 -3.71 -7.91
C ILE A 70 -11.48 -4.19 -7.78
N PRO A 71 -10.72 -4.37 -8.89
CA PRO A 71 -9.28 -4.59 -8.83
C PRO A 71 -8.56 -3.36 -8.27
N ILE A 72 -7.62 -3.58 -7.36
CA ILE A 72 -6.99 -2.52 -6.57
C ILE A 72 -5.47 -2.56 -6.77
N ILE A 73 -4.90 -1.39 -7.01
CA ILE A 73 -3.49 -1.08 -6.87
C ILE A 73 -3.37 -0.22 -5.61
N THR A 74 -2.63 -0.66 -4.61
CA THR A 74 -2.47 0.10 -3.36
C THR A 74 -1.02 0.40 -3.06
N MET A 75 -0.78 1.66 -2.71
CA MET A 75 0.49 2.14 -2.13
C MET A 75 0.58 1.90 -0.62
N ASN A 76 -0.49 1.41 0.00
CA ASN A 76 -0.52 1.16 1.44
C ASN A 76 0.03 -0.23 1.75
N ILE A 77 0.65 -0.33 2.93
CA ILE A 77 1.23 -1.58 3.47
C ILE A 77 0.37 -2.18 4.59
N ASP A 78 -0.84 -1.64 4.79
CA ASP A 78 -1.71 -1.91 5.95
C ASP A 78 -2.56 -3.18 5.83
N GLY A 79 -2.70 -3.74 4.63
CA GLY A 79 -3.50 -4.94 4.39
C GLY A 79 -5.02 -4.76 4.56
N LEU A 80 -5.53 -3.53 4.75
CA LEU A 80 -6.95 -3.30 5.01
C LEU A 80 -7.86 -3.69 3.84
N HIS A 81 -7.37 -3.61 2.61
CA HIS A 81 -8.10 -4.10 1.43
C HIS A 81 -8.32 -5.60 1.47
N LYS A 82 -7.30 -6.40 1.81
CA LYS A 82 -7.44 -7.84 1.97
C LYS A 82 -8.36 -8.16 3.14
N LYS A 83 -8.20 -7.45 4.26
CA LYS A 83 -9.06 -7.60 5.44
C LYS A 83 -10.54 -7.27 5.14
N ALA A 84 -10.81 -6.36 4.21
CA ALA A 84 -12.17 -6.06 3.73
C ALA A 84 -12.77 -7.13 2.81
N GLY A 85 -11.96 -8.08 2.32
CA GLY A 85 -12.38 -9.13 1.40
C GLY A 85 -12.08 -8.85 -0.08
N SER A 86 -11.29 -7.83 -0.42
CA SER A 86 -10.87 -7.58 -1.80
C SER A 86 -10.00 -8.73 -2.31
N LYS A 87 -10.35 -9.29 -3.47
CA LYS A 87 -9.67 -10.48 -4.03
C LYS A 87 -8.48 -10.16 -4.94
N ASN A 88 -8.55 -9.04 -5.67
CA ASN A 88 -7.56 -8.63 -6.66
C ASN A 88 -6.83 -7.38 -6.17
N VAL A 89 -5.75 -7.56 -5.40
CA VAL A 89 -4.99 -6.45 -4.80
C VAL A 89 -3.52 -6.56 -5.19
N ILE A 90 -2.99 -5.51 -5.83
CA ILE A 90 -1.57 -5.31 -6.10
C ILE A 90 -1.02 -4.33 -5.05
N GLU A 91 -0.27 -4.85 -4.09
CA GLU A 91 0.41 -4.07 -3.04
C GLU A 91 1.77 -3.57 -3.56
N ILE A 92 1.76 -2.45 -4.29
CA ILE A 92 2.96 -1.99 -5.01
C ILE A 92 4.09 -1.56 -4.09
N HIS A 93 3.80 -1.18 -2.84
CA HIS A 93 4.82 -0.86 -1.84
C HIS A 93 5.07 -2.01 -0.84
N GLY A 94 4.59 -3.22 -1.14
CA GLY A 94 4.73 -4.38 -0.27
C GLY A 94 3.75 -4.37 0.91
N ASN A 95 4.06 -5.12 1.97
CA ASN A 95 3.21 -5.29 3.14
C ASN A 95 4.03 -5.69 4.39
N LEU A 96 3.37 -5.70 5.56
CA LEU A 96 3.96 -6.12 6.84
C LEU A 96 3.54 -7.54 7.27
N GLU A 97 3.35 -8.44 6.30
CA GLU A 97 3.00 -9.85 6.56
C GLU A 97 4.25 -10.69 6.86
N PHE A 98 5.35 -10.43 6.15
CA PHE A 98 6.58 -11.21 6.27
C PHE A 98 7.85 -10.39 6.10
N VAL A 99 8.97 -10.98 6.50
CA VAL A 99 10.32 -10.55 6.15
C VAL A 99 11.06 -11.67 5.39
N LYS A 100 12.02 -11.30 4.55
CA LYS A 100 12.74 -12.25 3.70
C LYS A 100 14.19 -12.38 4.15
N CYS A 101 14.68 -13.61 4.29
CA CYS A 101 16.12 -13.84 4.38
C CYS A 101 16.71 -13.83 2.96
N PRO A 102 17.61 -12.89 2.61
CA PRO A 102 18.15 -12.81 1.25
C PRO A 102 19.10 -13.98 0.93
N LYS A 103 19.77 -14.55 1.94
CA LYS A 103 20.70 -15.66 1.76
C LYS A 103 20.00 -17.02 1.64
N CYS A 104 18.96 -17.25 2.44
CA CYS A 104 18.22 -18.52 2.41
C CYS A 104 17.05 -18.52 1.40
N ASN A 105 16.67 -17.34 0.88
CA ASN A 105 15.48 -17.13 0.06
C ASN A 105 14.17 -17.63 0.72
N LYS A 106 14.12 -17.62 2.05
CA LYS A 106 12.94 -18.01 2.85
C LYS A 106 12.19 -16.79 3.37
N LEU A 107 10.87 -16.92 3.44
CA LEU A 107 9.99 -15.95 4.09
C LEU A 107 9.76 -16.38 5.55
N TYR A 108 9.69 -15.40 6.43
CA TYR A 108 9.38 -15.56 7.84
C TYR A 108 8.26 -14.59 8.18
N ASP A 109 7.32 -14.99 9.04
CA ASP A 109 6.31 -14.09 9.57
C ASP A 109 6.98 -12.83 10.12
N PHE A 110 6.42 -11.65 9.83
CA PHE A 110 7.01 -10.38 10.22
C PHE A 110 7.29 -10.33 11.73
N ASP A 111 6.48 -10.96 12.58
CA ASP A 111 6.63 -10.95 14.03
C ASP A 111 7.94 -11.56 14.53
N ILE A 112 8.70 -12.26 13.67
CA ILE A 112 10.05 -12.70 14.01
C ILE A 112 10.95 -11.52 14.39
N VAL A 113 10.76 -10.34 13.78
CA VAL A 113 11.58 -9.15 14.01
C VAL A 113 11.34 -8.50 15.37
N LYS A 114 10.24 -8.84 16.05
CA LYS A 114 10.02 -8.50 17.47
C LYS A 114 11.00 -9.23 18.40
N LYS A 115 11.57 -10.36 17.94
CA LYS A 115 12.54 -11.18 18.70
C LYS A 115 13.96 -11.01 18.18
N THR A 116 14.15 -10.99 16.86
CA THR A 116 15.47 -10.84 16.21
C THR A 116 15.33 -10.35 14.78
N ILE A 117 16.21 -9.44 14.37
CA ILE A 117 16.28 -8.95 12.98
C ILE A 117 17.15 -9.85 12.08
N TYR A 118 17.75 -10.91 12.62
CA TYR A 118 18.64 -11.81 11.90
C TYR A 118 18.01 -13.19 11.70
N CYS A 119 18.25 -13.78 10.53
CA CYS A 119 17.81 -15.13 10.20
C CYS A 119 18.34 -16.17 11.19
N ASN A 120 17.45 -17.02 11.71
CA ASN A 120 17.82 -18.06 12.66
C ASN A 120 18.82 -19.08 12.07
N ASP A 121 18.69 -19.38 10.77
CA ASP A 121 19.48 -20.40 10.07
C ASP A 121 20.89 -19.89 9.71
N CYS A 122 20.98 -18.69 9.12
CA CYS A 122 22.22 -18.21 8.50
C CYS A 122 22.76 -16.89 9.07
N LYS A 123 22.08 -16.32 10.09
CA LYS A 123 22.41 -15.07 10.77
C LYS A 123 22.47 -13.81 9.88
N THR A 124 21.98 -13.90 8.64
CA THR A 124 21.87 -12.75 7.74
C THR A 124 20.70 -11.86 8.17
N LEU A 125 20.92 -10.54 8.14
CA LEU A 125 19.88 -9.53 8.38
C LEU A 125 18.68 -9.78 7.45
N PHE A 126 17.47 -9.76 8.01
CA PHE A 126 16.26 -9.85 7.22
C PHE A 126 16.10 -8.61 6.34
N GLN A 127 15.56 -8.81 5.13
CA GLN A 127 15.09 -7.74 4.28
C GLN A 127 13.60 -7.53 4.55
N PRO A 128 13.14 -6.28 4.76
CA PRO A 128 11.72 -5.99 4.93
C PRO A 128 10.97 -6.23 3.61
N ASN A 129 9.69 -6.63 3.70
CA ASN A 129 8.80 -6.73 2.54
C ASN A 129 8.07 -5.40 2.25
N VAL A 130 8.75 -4.27 2.40
CA VAL A 130 8.21 -2.96 2.03
C VAL A 130 9.16 -2.27 1.06
N VAL A 131 8.62 -1.51 0.12
CA VAL A 131 9.41 -0.69 -0.80
C VAL A 131 9.82 0.59 -0.08
N LEU A 132 11.12 0.84 0.02
CA LEU A 132 11.67 2.00 0.70
C LEU A 132 11.95 3.15 -0.26
N TYR A 133 12.07 4.37 0.26
CA TYR A 133 12.61 5.46 -0.53
C TYR A 133 14.04 5.11 -1.00
N GLY A 134 14.24 5.16 -2.32
CA GLY A 134 15.48 4.72 -2.98
C GLY A 134 15.40 3.32 -3.62
N ASP A 135 14.35 2.55 -3.35
CA ASP A 135 14.13 1.25 -3.98
C ASP A 135 13.42 1.37 -5.33
N THR A 136 13.57 0.33 -6.16
CA THR A 136 12.68 0.10 -7.30
C THR A 136 11.36 -0.50 -6.82
N ILE A 137 10.25 -0.21 -7.52
CA ILE A 137 8.93 -0.79 -7.24
C ILE A 137 8.78 -2.06 -8.08
N PRO A 138 8.84 -3.28 -7.51
CA PRO A 138 8.87 -4.51 -8.32
C PRO A 138 7.59 -4.74 -9.12
N LEU A 139 6.43 -4.36 -8.57
CA LEU A 139 5.11 -4.55 -9.17
C LEU A 139 4.65 -3.35 -10.00
N PHE A 140 5.56 -2.44 -10.36
CA PHE A 140 5.19 -1.21 -11.07
C PHE A 140 4.59 -1.49 -12.46
N PHE A 141 5.20 -2.39 -13.22
CA PHE A 141 4.68 -2.76 -14.54
C PHE A 141 3.37 -3.53 -14.44
N ASN A 142 3.21 -4.41 -13.45
CA ASN A 142 1.92 -5.07 -13.20
C ASN A 142 0.79 -4.06 -12.91
N ALA A 143 1.09 -2.98 -12.18
CA ALA A 143 0.15 -1.90 -11.94
C ALA A 143 -0.20 -1.15 -13.24
N ILE A 144 0.78 -0.88 -14.10
CA ILE A 144 0.54 -0.28 -15.42
C ILE A 144 -0.33 -1.18 -16.30
N ASP A 145 -0.03 -2.47 -16.36
CA ASP A 145 -0.79 -3.42 -17.17
C ASP A 145 -2.25 -3.52 -16.69
N LEU A 146 -2.46 -3.54 -15.37
CA LEU A 146 -3.81 -3.54 -14.80
C LEU A 146 -4.56 -2.24 -15.12
N ILE A 147 -3.90 -1.08 -14.99
CA ILE A 147 -4.47 0.20 -15.42
C ILE A 147 -4.84 0.16 -16.90
N GLY A 148 -3.95 -0.34 -17.76
CA GLY A 148 -4.15 -0.43 -19.22
C GLY A 148 -5.36 -1.27 -19.65
N SER A 149 -5.89 -2.11 -18.76
CA SER A 149 -7.11 -2.92 -19.00
C SER A 149 -8.42 -2.23 -18.60
N ALA A 150 -8.34 -1.05 -17.98
CA ALA A 150 -9.48 -0.32 -17.42
C ALA A 150 -10.06 0.70 -18.41
N ASP A 151 -11.37 0.93 -18.32
CA ASP A 151 -12.04 2.08 -18.95
C ASP A 151 -11.91 3.33 -18.07
N GLU A 152 -11.79 3.14 -16.75
CA GLU A 152 -11.67 4.21 -15.76
C GLU A 152 -10.75 3.81 -14.60
N LEU A 153 -9.91 4.77 -14.17
CA LEU A 153 -9.08 4.69 -12.98
C LEU A 153 -9.68 5.56 -11.87
N LEU A 154 -10.16 4.92 -10.81
CA LEU A 154 -10.58 5.58 -9.58
C LEU A 154 -9.37 5.76 -8.64
N VAL A 155 -8.95 7.00 -8.44
CA VAL A 155 -7.86 7.34 -7.51
C VAL A 155 -8.46 7.75 -6.16
N VAL A 156 -8.03 7.09 -5.08
CA VAL A 156 -8.60 7.30 -3.73
C VAL A 156 -7.52 7.63 -2.71
N GLY A 157 -7.70 8.74 -2.00
CA GLY A 157 -6.88 9.08 -0.84
C GLY A 157 -5.39 9.23 -1.12
N THR A 158 -5.04 9.81 -2.27
CA THR A 158 -3.64 10.02 -2.70
C THR A 158 -3.27 11.50 -2.60
N SER A 159 -2.15 11.81 -1.94
CA SER A 159 -1.65 13.19 -1.81
C SER A 159 -0.89 13.70 -3.04
N PHE A 160 -0.54 12.80 -3.99
CA PHE A 160 0.33 13.09 -5.14
C PHE A 160 1.70 13.69 -4.77
N TYR A 161 2.09 13.61 -3.51
CA TYR A 161 3.36 14.14 -3.03
C TYR A 161 4.55 13.36 -3.59
N THR A 162 4.42 12.03 -3.64
CA THR A 162 5.42 11.14 -4.24
C THR A 162 5.13 10.91 -5.71
N SER A 163 6.18 10.74 -6.52
CA SER A 163 6.07 10.56 -7.97
C SER A 163 5.24 9.35 -8.38
N THR A 164 5.20 8.27 -7.59
CA THR A 164 4.52 7.01 -7.94
C THR A 164 3.06 7.22 -8.36
N ALA A 165 2.27 7.93 -7.54
CA ALA A 165 0.85 8.16 -7.84
C ALA A 165 0.69 9.02 -9.10
N THR A 166 1.50 10.07 -9.22
CA THR A 166 1.52 10.98 -10.37
C THR A 166 1.89 10.23 -11.66
N GLU A 167 2.89 9.35 -11.60
CA GLU A 167 3.32 8.56 -12.76
C GLU A 167 2.21 7.60 -13.20
N LEU A 168 1.64 6.81 -12.29
CA LEU A 168 0.56 5.88 -12.61
C LEU A 168 -0.67 6.59 -13.20
N VAL A 169 -1.05 7.75 -12.63
CA VAL A 169 -2.16 8.57 -13.17
C VAL A 169 -1.82 9.15 -14.54
N ASN A 170 -0.59 9.60 -14.76
CA ASN A 170 -0.17 10.08 -16.07
C ASN A 170 -0.19 8.96 -17.12
N ARG A 171 0.24 7.73 -16.76
CA ARG A 171 0.13 6.56 -17.64
C ARG A 171 -1.32 6.29 -18.04
N ALA A 172 -2.25 6.34 -17.09
CA ALA A 172 -3.67 6.20 -17.38
C ALA A 172 -4.16 7.25 -18.38
N LYS A 173 -3.85 8.54 -18.13
CA LYS A 173 -4.23 9.65 -19.03
C LYS A 173 -3.63 9.50 -20.43
N PHE A 174 -2.36 9.10 -20.54
CA PHE A 174 -1.72 8.88 -21.84
C PHE A 174 -2.32 7.70 -22.62
N ALA A 175 -2.86 6.71 -21.93
CA ALA A 175 -3.60 5.59 -22.52
C ALA A 175 -5.05 5.95 -22.88
N GLY A 176 -5.50 7.19 -22.63
CA GLY A 176 -6.88 7.61 -22.88
C GLY A 176 -7.89 7.11 -21.85
N ILE A 177 -7.42 6.64 -20.69
CA ILE A 177 -8.27 6.12 -19.61
C ILE A 177 -8.82 7.30 -18.79
N ASN A 178 -10.12 7.25 -18.49
CA ASN A 178 -10.77 8.25 -17.64
C ASN A 178 -10.22 8.18 -16.22
N VAL A 179 -10.02 9.33 -15.58
CA VAL A 179 -9.51 9.38 -14.20
C VAL A 179 -10.48 10.13 -13.31
N THR A 180 -11.03 9.44 -12.32
CA THR A 180 -11.85 10.01 -11.25
C THR A 180 -11.07 10.01 -9.96
N ILE A 181 -11.11 11.12 -9.21
CA ILE A 181 -10.33 11.29 -7.98
C ILE A 181 -11.26 11.54 -6.80
N ILE A 182 -11.12 10.75 -5.72
CA ILE A 182 -11.84 10.90 -4.46
C ILE A 182 -10.82 10.94 -3.31
N ASN A 183 -10.46 12.15 -2.89
CA ASN A 183 -9.48 12.35 -1.81
C ASN A 183 -10.11 12.72 -0.46
N ASP A 184 -11.27 13.37 -0.47
CA ASP A 184 -11.97 13.78 0.75
C ASP A 184 -13.08 12.80 1.09
N LYS A 185 -13.25 12.53 2.39
CA LYS A 185 -14.27 11.63 2.96
C LYS A 185 -14.44 10.34 2.14
N ALA A 186 -13.34 9.63 1.91
CA ALA A 186 -13.34 8.43 1.06
C ALA A 186 -14.37 7.39 1.52
N GLU A 187 -14.54 7.25 2.84
CA GLU A 187 -15.52 6.40 3.50
C GLU A 187 -16.98 6.74 3.13
N GLU A 188 -17.28 7.98 2.74
CA GLU A 188 -18.61 8.36 2.26
C GLU A 188 -18.70 8.38 0.74
N ASN A 189 -17.66 8.91 0.07
CA ASN A 189 -17.73 9.26 -1.34
C ASN A 189 -17.42 8.08 -2.27
N VAL A 190 -16.55 7.15 -1.86
CA VAL A 190 -16.28 5.92 -2.65
C VAL A 190 -17.54 5.05 -2.76
N PRO A 191 -18.27 4.73 -1.67
CA PRO A 191 -19.52 3.98 -1.78
C PRO A 191 -20.56 4.66 -2.68
N LYS A 192 -20.73 5.99 -2.56
CA LYS A 192 -21.68 6.77 -3.39
C LYS A 192 -21.31 6.70 -4.88
N PHE A 193 -20.02 6.89 -5.20
CA PHE A 193 -19.52 6.78 -6.56
C PHE A 193 -19.77 5.40 -7.15
N LEU A 194 -19.35 4.34 -6.46
CA LEU A 194 -19.54 2.96 -6.95
C LEU A 194 -21.03 2.63 -7.12
N GLN A 195 -21.89 3.11 -6.21
CA GLN A 195 -23.34 2.96 -6.36
C GLN A 195 -23.88 3.69 -7.59
N SER A 196 -23.31 4.83 -7.99
CA SER A 196 -23.75 5.55 -9.19
C SER A 196 -23.31 4.87 -10.49
N VAL A 197 -22.16 4.19 -10.45
CA VAL A 197 -21.54 3.51 -11.60
C VAL A 197 -22.18 2.16 -11.89
N PHE A 198 -22.48 1.38 -10.86
CA PHE A 198 -22.96 -0.01 -10.96
C PHE A 198 -24.46 -0.16 -10.65
N LYS A 199 -25.22 0.94 -10.73
CA LYS A 199 -26.69 0.95 -10.60
C LYS A 199 -27.37 0.38 -11.83
#